data_AF-A0A5J5C2G0-F1
#
_entry.id   AF-A0A5J5C2G0-F1
#
_cell.length_a   1.000
_cell.length_b   1.000
_cell.length_c   1.000
_cell.angle_alpha   90.00
_cell.angle_beta   90.00
_cell.angle_gamma   90.00
#
_symmetry.space_group_name_H-M   'P 1'
#
loop_
_entity.id
_entity.type
_entity.pdbx_description
1 polymer ?
#
loop_
_entity_poly.entity_id
_entity_poly.type
_entity_poly.pdbx_seq_one_letter_code
_entity_poly.pdbx_strand_id
1 'polypeptide(L)'
;MNCGLCLSMILGWEKLNIGARVVGRKNWCKLIVEELAMSLSVPCLASKSFMIHHKPSVHVAVALLNLQKIPEWMSCVFDDSCIFGIIKNLSASNLSAEIVLLFRELLNSGYLKSEQIASLNQVFQVCRKHMYMDDFSKCHPKGA
;
A
#
# COMPACT_ATOMS: atom_id res chain seq x y z
N MET A 1 7.49 -9.52 22.63
CA MET A 1 6.55 -8.38 22.60
C MET A 1 5.74 -8.50 21.31
N ASN A 2 4.44 -8.79 21.38
CA ASN A 2 3.61 -8.98 20.19
C ASN A 2 3.10 -7.62 19.71
N CYS A 3 3.66 -7.10 18.62
CA CYS A 3 3.29 -5.81 18.04
C CYS A 3 1.80 -5.75 17.66
N GLY A 4 1.19 -6.89 17.30
CA GLY A 4 -0.26 -7.01 17.09
C GLY A 4 -1.07 -6.77 18.36
N LEU A 5 -0.61 -7.23 19.52
CA LEU A 5 -1.26 -6.99 20.81
C LEU A 5 -1.14 -5.51 21.23
N CYS A 6 0.04 -4.90 21.08
CA CYS A 6 0.23 -3.47 21.36
C CYS A 6 -0.59 -2.57 20.43
N LEU A 7 -0.61 -2.87 19.12
CA LEU A 7 -1.48 -2.20 18.15
C LEU A 7 -2.94 -2.42 18.51
N SER A 8 -3.35 -3.61 18.93
CA SER A 8 -4.73 -3.86 19.36
C SER A 8 -5.12 -3.06 20.59
N MET A 9 -4.20 -2.84 21.54
CA MET A 9 -4.43 -2.00 22.71
C MET A 9 -4.52 -0.51 22.33
N ILE A 10 -3.60 -0.02 21.49
CA ILE A 10 -3.60 1.37 20.97
C ILE A 10 -4.88 1.64 20.17
N LEU A 11 -5.32 0.69 19.35
CA LEU A 11 -6.53 0.80 18.53
C LEU A 11 -7.83 0.44 19.30
N GLY A 12 -7.73 0.02 20.56
CA GLY A 12 -8.87 -0.31 21.42
C GLY A 12 -9.65 -1.57 21.00
N TRP A 13 -8.97 -2.57 20.46
CA TRP A 13 -9.52 -3.81 19.89
C TRP A 13 -9.82 -4.92 20.92
N GLU A 14 -9.29 -4.85 22.15
CA GLU A 14 -9.42 -5.90 23.18
C GLU A 14 -10.86 -6.18 23.65
N LYS A 15 -11.83 -5.31 23.33
CA LYS A 15 -13.26 -5.51 23.62
C LYS A 15 -14.10 -5.23 22.39
N LEU A 16 -14.17 -6.22 21.49
CA LEU A 16 -15.11 -6.27 20.38
C LEU A 16 -16.51 -6.60 20.92
N ASN A 17 -17.21 -5.56 21.40
CA ASN A 17 -18.68 -5.58 21.41
C ASN A 17 -19.17 -4.62 20.32
N ILE A 18 -19.85 -5.21 19.36
CA ILE A 18 -20.17 -4.69 18.03
C ILE A 18 -21.37 -3.74 18.18
N GLY A 19 -21.24 -2.48 17.75
CA GLY A 19 -22.40 -1.58 17.64
C GLY A 19 -22.09 -0.09 17.77
N ALA A 20 -21.37 0.34 18.81
CA ALA A 20 -21.42 1.75 19.23
C ALA A 20 -20.10 2.56 19.13
N ARG A 21 -18.95 1.96 18.79
CA ARG A 21 -17.62 2.65 18.81
C ARG A 21 -16.99 2.90 17.44
N VAL A 22 -17.78 2.91 16.37
CA VAL A 22 -17.28 3.06 15.00
C VAL A 22 -16.73 4.48 14.75
N VAL A 23 -17.21 5.50 15.47
CA VAL A 23 -16.85 6.91 15.20
C VAL A 23 -15.41 7.27 15.61
N GLY A 24 -14.91 6.80 16.76
CA GLY A 24 -13.53 7.07 17.19
C GLY A 24 -12.47 6.23 16.48
N ARG A 25 -12.80 5.00 16.08
CA ARG A 25 -11.90 4.11 15.32
C ARG A 25 -11.80 4.49 13.84
N LYS A 26 -12.84 5.09 13.27
CA LYS A 26 -12.81 5.66 11.90
C LYS A 26 -11.64 6.63 11.73
N ASN A 27 -11.30 7.43 12.74
CA ASN A 27 -10.28 8.47 12.61
C ASN A 27 -8.86 7.91 12.52
N TRP A 28 -8.49 6.89 13.31
CA TRP A 28 -7.13 6.34 13.28
C TRP A 28 -6.85 5.52 12.04
N CYS A 29 -7.76 4.62 11.65
CA CYS A 29 -7.62 3.87 10.41
C CYS A 29 -7.62 4.79 9.20
N LYS A 30 -8.46 5.83 9.19
CA LYS A 30 -8.46 6.84 8.14
C LYS A 30 -7.12 7.57 8.06
N LEU A 31 -6.62 8.07 9.19
CA LEU A 31 -5.33 8.76 9.23
C LEU A 31 -4.18 7.86 8.75
N ILE A 32 -4.13 6.59 9.17
CA ILE A 32 -3.10 5.63 8.72
C ILE A 32 -3.14 5.46 7.19
N VAL A 33 -4.33 5.36 6.61
CA VAL A 33 -4.49 5.17 5.16
C VAL A 33 -4.23 6.48 4.40
N GLU A 34 -4.62 7.64 4.94
CA GLU A 34 -4.29 8.95 4.37
C GLU A 34 -2.78 9.19 4.34
N GLU A 35 -2.07 8.91 5.43
CA GLU A 35 -0.61 9.00 5.49
C GLU A 35 0.07 7.99 4.56
N LEU A 36 -0.46 6.76 4.45
CA LEU A 36 0.01 5.79 3.45
C LEU A 36 -0.16 6.31 2.02
N ALA A 37 -1.33 6.82 1.68
CA ALA A 37 -1.63 7.35 0.36
C ALA A 37 -0.71 8.53 0.01
N MET A 38 -0.56 9.48 0.94
CA MET A 38 0.32 10.62 0.79
C MET A 38 1.77 10.18 0.58
N SER A 39 2.28 9.32 1.45
CA SER A 39 3.67 8.83 1.39
C SER A 39 4.00 8.12 0.08
N LEU A 40 3.07 7.35 -0.46
CA LEU A 40 3.23 6.67 -1.75
C LEU A 40 3.09 7.63 -2.96
N SER A 41 2.32 8.71 -2.82
CA SER A 41 2.08 9.70 -3.87
C SER A 41 3.14 10.81 -4.00
N VAL A 42 4.13 10.86 -3.11
CA VAL A 42 5.19 11.90 -3.13
C VAL A 42 6.55 11.29 -3.55
N PRO A 43 7.22 11.83 -4.58
CA PRO A 43 8.43 11.22 -5.17
C PRO A 43 9.70 11.13 -4.28
N CYS A 44 9.73 11.71 -3.07
CA CYS A 44 10.99 12.02 -2.39
C CYS A 44 11.25 11.32 -1.04
N LEU A 45 10.34 10.47 -0.55
CA LEU A 45 10.49 9.87 0.79
C LEU A 45 11.00 8.43 0.81
N ALA A 46 11.06 7.75 -0.34
CA ALA A 46 11.41 6.33 -0.45
C ALA A 46 12.91 6.05 -0.25
N SER A 47 13.44 6.29 0.94
CA SER A 47 14.63 5.58 1.41
C SER A 47 14.29 4.10 1.64
N LYS A 48 15.27 3.19 1.60
CA LYS A 48 15.06 1.76 1.94
C LYS A 48 14.42 1.56 3.32
N SER A 49 14.61 2.50 4.25
CA SER A 49 13.96 2.50 5.57
C SER A 49 12.45 2.78 5.44
N PHE A 50 12.05 3.72 4.58
CA PHE A 50 10.66 4.13 4.36
C PHE A 50 9.78 2.97 3.89
N MET A 51 10.29 2.15 2.96
CA MET A 51 9.63 0.93 2.47
C MET A 51 9.29 -0.09 3.57
N ILE A 52 10.15 -0.18 4.60
CA ILE A 52 9.93 -1.09 5.74
C ILE A 52 8.80 -0.58 6.64
N HIS A 53 8.59 0.74 6.71
CA HIS A 53 7.57 1.36 7.56
C HIS A 53 6.15 1.32 6.98
N HIS A 54 5.98 1.11 5.67
CA HIS A 54 4.65 1.03 5.07
C HIS A 54 3.93 -0.30 5.29
N LYS A 55 4.67 -1.36 5.63
CA LYS A 55 4.09 -2.71 5.72
C LYS A 55 2.87 -2.78 6.66
N PRO A 56 2.90 -2.24 7.89
CA PRO A 56 1.71 -2.22 8.76
C PRO A 56 0.56 -1.41 8.15
N SER A 57 0.85 -0.23 7.60
CA SER A 57 -0.18 0.66 7.02
C SER A 57 -0.85 0.03 5.79
N VAL A 58 -0.08 -0.65 4.94
CA VAL A 58 -0.62 -1.41 3.80
C VAL A 58 -1.53 -2.53 4.28
N HIS A 59 -1.15 -3.27 5.31
CA HIS A 59 -2.00 -4.32 5.88
C HIS A 59 -3.30 -3.74 6.46
N VAL A 60 -3.27 -2.56 7.08
CA VAL A 60 -4.48 -1.87 7.53
C VAL A 60 -5.38 -1.51 6.34
N ALA A 61 -4.83 -0.90 5.29
CA ALA A 61 -5.60 -0.55 4.08
C ALA A 61 -6.24 -1.78 3.42
N VAL A 62 -5.45 -2.86 3.25
CA VAL A 62 -5.91 -4.15 2.70
C VAL A 62 -7.00 -4.78 3.55
N ALA A 63 -6.88 -4.75 4.88
CA ALA A 63 -7.90 -5.27 5.77
C ALA A 63 -9.22 -4.50 5.65
N LEU A 64 -9.17 -3.18 5.44
CA LEU A 64 -10.35 -2.33 5.23
C LEU A 64 -11.01 -2.57 3.86
N LEU A 65 -10.21 -2.76 2.80
CA LEU A 65 -10.69 -3.09 1.45
C LEU A 65 -11.39 -4.45 1.38
N ASN A 66 -11.00 -5.39 2.26
CA ASN A 66 -11.59 -6.72 2.37
C ASN A 66 -12.84 -6.81 3.26
N LEU A 67 -13.29 -5.70 3.86
CA LEU A 67 -14.53 -5.69 4.64
C LEU A 67 -15.74 -5.88 3.72
N GLN A 68 -16.74 -6.62 4.19
CA GLN A 68 -18.02 -6.79 3.48
C GLN A 68 -18.67 -5.44 3.12
N LYS A 69 -18.49 -4.43 3.99
CA LYS A 69 -18.79 -3.03 3.70
C LYS A 69 -17.54 -2.19 3.88
N ILE A 70 -16.93 -1.80 2.75
CA ILE A 70 -15.76 -0.91 2.72
C ILE A 70 -16.18 0.46 3.28
N PRO A 71 -15.36 1.10 4.14
CA PRO A 71 -15.67 2.44 4.64
C PRO A 71 -15.76 3.47 3.52
N GLU A 72 -16.85 4.24 3.48
CA GLU A 72 -17.13 5.21 2.41
C GLU A 72 -16.02 6.26 2.23
N TRP A 73 -15.30 6.64 3.30
CA TRP A 73 -14.20 7.59 3.20
C TRP A 73 -12.98 7.05 2.43
N MET A 74 -12.88 5.74 2.18
CA MET A 74 -11.77 5.15 1.43
C MET A 74 -11.71 5.68 -0.01
N SER A 75 -12.86 5.97 -0.63
CA SER A 75 -12.90 6.56 -1.99
C SER A 75 -12.43 8.02 -2.03
N CYS A 76 -12.43 8.71 -0.89
CA CYS A 76 -11.83 10.05 -0.79
C CYS A 76 -10.31 9.99 -0.64
N VAL A 77 -9.77 8.87 -0.13
CA VAL A 77 -8.32 8.70 0.06
C VAL A 77 -7.67 8.12 -1.19
N PHE A 78 -8.25 7.06 -1.74
CA PHE A 78 -7.83 6.45 -3.00
C PHE A 78 -8.68 6.98 -4.15
N ASP A 79 -8.65 8.30 -4.33
CA ASP A 79 -9.23 8.94 -5.51
C ASP A 79 -8.33 8.76 -6.74
N ASP A 80 -8.81 9.21 -7.90
CA ASP A 80 -8.06 9.06 -9.16
C ASP A 80 -6.69 9.72 -9.10
N SER A 81 -6.62 10.92 -8.51
CA SER A 81 -5.40 11.73 -8.43
C SER A 81 -4.35 11.03 -7.56
N CYS A 82 -4.77 10.53 -6.40
CA CYS A 82 -3.94 9.75 -5.50
C CYS A 82 -3.41 8.50 -6.19
N ILE A 83 -4.29 7.69 -6.81
CA ILE A 83 -3.89 6.44 -7.47
C ILE A 83 -2.90 6.72 -8.60
N PHE A 84 -3.14 7.74 -9.44
CA PHE A 84 -2.19 8.13 -10.48
C PHE A 84 -0.86 8.60 -9.89
N GLY A 85 -0.89 9.40 -8.82
CA GLY A 85 0.30 9.86 -8.12
C GLY A 85 1.14 8.70 -7.60
N ILE A 86 0.50 7.71 -6.96
CA ILE A 86 1.18 6.51 -6.49
C ILE A 86 1.81 5.75 -7.67
N ILE A 87 1.03 5.43 -8.71
CA ILE A 87 1.52 4.67 -9.88
C ILE A 87 2.72 5.37 -10.52
N LYS A 88 2.68 6.70 -10.65
CA LYS A 88 3.76 7.50 -11.23
C LYS A 88 5.06 7.46 -10.41
N ASN A 89 4.98 7.25 -9.10
CA ASN A 89 6.15 7.18 -8.22
C ASN A 89 6.67 5.76 -8.00
N LEU A 90 5.95 4.74 -8.48
CA LEU A 90 6.44 3.38 -8.43
C LEU A 90 7.64 3.18 -9.37
N SER A 91 8.63 2.46 -8.87
CA SER A 91 9.82 2.05 -9.59
C SER A 91 10.36 0.74 -9.05
N ALA A 92 11.36 0.16 -9.70
CA ALA A 92 11.96 -1.09 -9.26
C ALA A 92 12.54 -1.01 -7.84
N SER A 93 12.93 0.17 -7.36
CA SER A 93 13.56 0.36 -6.05
C SER A 93 12.57 0.41 -4.87
N ASN A 94 11.30 0.68 -5.14
CA ASN A 94 10.25 0.85 -4.12
C ASN A 94 9.03 -0.07 -4.36
N LEU A 95 9.16 -1.06 -5.23
CA LEU A 95 8.14 -2.08 -5.43
C LEU A 95 8.34 -3.22 -4.42
N SER A 96 7.33 -3.50 -3.59
CA SER A 96 7.32 -4.65 -2.66
C SER A 96 6.08 -5.53 -2.86
N ALA A 97 6.08 -6.72 -2.26
CA ALA A 97 4.94 -7.62 -2.26
C ALA A 97 3.70 -6.98 -1.62
N GLU A 98 3.89 -6.15 -0.59
CA GLU A 98 2.81 -5.40 0.06
C GLU A 98 2.19 -4.36 -0.88
N ILE A 99 3.01 -3.61 -1.63
CA ILE A 99 2.50 -2.67 -2.64
C ILE A 99 1.70 -3.40 -3.71
N VAL A 100 2.19 -4.55 -4.19
CA VAL A 100 1.45 -5.39 -5.15
C VAL A 100 0.13 -5.88 -4.55
N LEU A 101 0.12 -6.28 -3.28
CA LEU A 101 -1.09 -6.69 -2.56
C LEU A 101 -2.09 -5.53 -2.43
N LEU A 102 -1.63 -4.32 -2.13
CA LEU A 102 -2.49 -3.13 -2.07
C LEU A 102 -3.20 -2.90 -3.40
N PHE A 103 -2.46 -2.90 -4.51
CA PHE A 103 -3.05 -2.70 -5.84
C PHE A 103 -4.00 -3.83 -6.25
N ARG A 104 -3.70 -5.07 -5.85
CA ARG A 104 -4.60 -6.20 -6.06
C ARG A 104 -5.95 -5.97 -5.36
N GLU A 105 -5.93 -5.55 -4.09
CA GLU A 105 -7.19 -5.30 -3.40
C GLU A 105 -7.92 -4.05 -3.90
N LEU A 106 -7.20 -2.99 -4.28
CA LEU A 106 -7.82 -1.84 -4.96
C LEU A 106 -8.51 -2.25 -6.26
N LEU A 107 -7.91 -3.17 -7.04
CA LEU A 107 -8.53 -3.74 -8.23
C LEU A 107 -9.79 -4.54 -7.88
N ASN A 108 -9.70 -5.45 -6.92
CA ASN A 108 -10.83 -6.31 -6.51
C ASN A 108 -12.00 -5.50 -5.95
N SER A 109 -11.70 -4.39 -5.26
CA SER A 109 -12.69 -3.48 -4.70
C SER A 109 -13.24 -2.45 -5.71
N GLY A 110 -12.80 -2.47 -6.98
CA GLY A 110 -13.30 -1.59 -8.03
C GLY A 110 -12.79 -0.15 -7.99
N TYR A 111 -11.66 0.10 -7.32
CA TYR A 111 -11.05 1.44 -7.21
C TYR A 111 -10.20 1.80 -8.44
N LEU A 112 -9.75 0.81 -9.22
CA LEU A 112 -8.89 1.05 -10.38
C LEU A 112 -9.69 1.19 -11.67
N LYS A 113 -9.43 2.29 -12.40
CA LYS A 113 -9.94 2.51 -13.76
C LYS A 113 -9.06 1.83 -14.81
N SER A 114 -9.60 1.62 -16.01
CA SER A 114 -8.90 0.99 -17.13
C SER A 114 -7.54 1.63 -17.45
N GLU A 115 -7.47 2.96 -17.44
CA GLU A 115 -6.24 3.72 -17.67
C GLU A 115 -5.19 3.46 -16.59
N GLN A 116 -5.60 3.49 -15.32
CA GLN A 116 -4.72 3.20 -14.17
C GLN A 116 -4.23 1.75 -14.20
N ILE A 117 -5.08 0.79 -14.57
CA ILE A 117 -4.71 -0.62 -14.74
C ILE A 117 -3.65 -0.76 -15.85
N ALA A 118 -3.82 -0.07 -16.98
CA ALA A 118 -2.85 -0.10 -18.07
C ALA A 118 -1.50 0.49 -17.64
N SER A 119 -1.50 1.65 -16.97
CA SER A 119 -0.29 2.27 -16.42
C SER A 119 0.42 1.37 -15.40
N LEU A 120 -0.34 0.77 -14.47
CA LEU A 120 0.22 -0.14 -13.46
C LEU A 120 0.86 -1.38 -14.10
N ASN A 121 0.22 -1.97 -15.10
CA ASN A 121 0.78 -3.10 -15.84
C ASN A 121 2.10 -2.74 -16.54
N GLN A 122 2.19 -1.54 -17.12
CA GLN A 122 3.42 -1.05 -17.74
C GLN A 122 4.53 -0.92 -16.70
N VAL A 123 4.24 -0.32 -15.54
CA VAL A 123 5.20 -0.20 -14.43
C VAL A 123 5.69 -1.58 -13.97
N PHE A 124 4.79 -2.53 -13.76
CA PHE A 124 5.16 -3.90 -13.35
C PHE A 124 5.98 -4.64 -14.41
N GLN A 125 5.73 -4.42 -15.70
CA GLN A 125 6.57 -4.96 -16.77
C GLN A 125 7.98 -4.36 -16.74
N VAL A 126 8.10 -3.04 -16.58
CA VAL A 126 9.40 -2.36 -16.48
C VAL A 126 10.18 -2.83 -15.25
N CYS A 127 9.52 -2.94 -14.08
CA CYS A 127 10.15 -3.40 -12.85
C CYS A 127 10.64 -4.86 -12.97
N ARG A 128 9.84 -5.76 -13.56
CA ARG A 128 10.27 -7.14 -13.82
C ARG A 128 11.52 -7.21 -14.70
N LYS A 129 11.59 -6.42 -15.77
CA LYS A 129 12.78 -6.39 -16.65
C LYS A 129 14.04 -5.98 -15.90
N HIS A 130 13.95 -5.00 -15.00
CA HIS A 130 15.09 -4.58 -14.17
C HIS A 130 15.57 -5.69 -13.23
N MET A 131 14.65 -6.43 -12.59
CA MET A 131 15.03 -7.55 -11.70
C MET A 131 15.83 -8.62 -12.45
N TYR A 132 15.41 -9.00 -13.66
CA TYR A 132 16.14 -9.97 -14.46
C TYR A 132 17.53 -9.46 -14.89
N MET A 133 17.65 -8.18 -15.27
CA MET A 133 18.95 -7.60 -15.65
C MET A 133 19.93 -7.51 -14.47
N ASP A 134 19.45 -7.18 -13.27
CA ASP A 134 20.27 -7.17 -12.06
C ASP A 134 20.80 -8.58 -11.72
N ASP A 135 19.99 -9.62 -11.92
CA ASP A 135 20.41 -11.01 -11.69
C ASP A 135 21.46 -11.48 -12.72
N PHE A 136 21.33 -11.10 -13.99
CA PHE A 136 22.38 -11.36 -15.00
C PHE A 136 23.71 -10.66 -14.66
N SER A 137 23.66 -9.45 -14.09
CA SER A 137 24.87 -8.72 -13.69
C SER A 137 25.58 -9.30 -12.46
N LYS A 138 24.85 -10.03 -11.59
CA LYS A 138 25.44 -10.71 -10.41
C LYS A 138 26.07 -12.06 -10.75
N CYS A 139 25.59 -12.75 -11.78
CA CYS A 139 26.17 -14.03 -12.23
C CYS A 139 27.45 -13.89 -13.07
N HIS A 140 27.82 -12.67 -13.47
CA HIS A 140 29.11 -12.37 -14.08
C HIS A 140 29.81 -11.28 -13.28
N PRO A 141 30.66 -11.63 -12.28
CA PRO A 141 31.57 -10.64 -11.72
C PRO A 141 32.41 -10.11 -12.87
N LYS A 142 32.42 -8.78 -13.06
CA LYS A 142 33.29 -8.12 -14.02
C LYS A 142 34.73 -8.46 -13.65
N GLY A 143 35.31 -9.43 -14.35
CA GLY A 143 36.74 -9.68 -14.39
C GLY A 143 37.33 -8.87 -15.54
N ALA A 144 38.01 -7.78 -15.20
CA ALA A 144 39.18 -7.18 -15.86
C ALA A 144 39.40 -5.80 -15.26
#